data_AF-A0A962LY44-F1
#
_entry.id   AF-A0A962LY44-F1
#
_cell.length_a   1.000
_cell.length_b   1.000
_cell.length_c   1.000
_cell.angle_alpha   90.00
_cell.angle_beta   90.00
_cell.angle_gamma   90.00
#
_symmetry.space_group_name_H-M   'P 1'
#
loop_
_entity.id
_entity.type
_entity.pdbx_description
1 polymer ?
#
loop_
_entity_poly.entity_id
_entity_poly.type
_entity_poly.pdbx_seq_one_letter_code
_entity_poly.pdbx_strand_id
1 'polypeptide(L)'
;MKSFAVILEREHSRATTENKVTAMAHIDPLPAEQLTEFQPMFEQMENMAGFVPNSLKTMARRPALLRGYFALAHAVMLEGEVDVRLKRMAALMSSTVSGCGYCQAHMTIFSTVLGATPESLMKIYQFELDDSFSETEKAVLRLARDAGSVPNVVTAEHFAELRQFFSDDQIVEIVGAIALFGFLNRWNDTMATDLEEAPMAAAVKTIGGLGWRPGKHAGS
;
A
#
# COMPACT_ATOMS: atom_id res chain seq x y z
N MET A 1 27.75 41.65 9.53
CA MET A 1 27.86 40.40 8.74
C MET A 1 28.66 39.31 9.48
N LYS A 2 28.21 38.86 10.66
CA LYS A 2 28.79 37.70 11.37
C LYS A 2 27.69 36.83 12.03
N SER A 3 26.49 36.81 11.44
CA SER A 3 25.31 36.18 12.08
C SER A 3 24.67 35.04 11.28
N PHE A 4 25.07 34.80 10.04
CA PHE A 4 24.47 33.75 9.20
C PHE A 4 25.27 32.44 9.21
N ALA A 5 26.61 32.51 9.30
CA ALA A 5 27.48 31.33 9.36
C ALA A 5 27.34 30.53 10.68
N VAL A 6 27.09 31.21 11.80
CA VAL A 6 26.90 30.57 13.12
C VAL A 6 25.58 29.79 13.21
N ILE A 7 24.58 30.17 12.41
CA ILE A 7 23.30 29.45 12.32
C ILE A 7 23.48 28.16 11.52
N LEU A 8 24.22 28.21 10.41
CA LEU A 8 24.51 27.04 9.56
C LEU A 8 25.41 26.01 10.26
N GLU A 9 26.40 26.44 11.05
CA GLU A 9 27.24 25.53 11.86
C GLU A 9 26.46 24.89 13.01
N ARG A 10 25.47 25.60 13.61
CA ARG A 10 24.57 25.01 14.61
C ARG A 10 23.58 24.02 14.02
N GLU A 11 23.17 24.18 12.76
CA GLU A 11 22.34 23.18 12.07
C GLU A 11 23.16 21.97 11.60
N HIS A 12 24.40 22.15 11.15
CA HIS A 12 25.29 21.03 10.81
C HIS A 12 25.78 20.24 12.05
N SER A 13 25.97 20.88 13.19
CA SER A 13 26.35 20.20 14.44
C SER A 13 25.18 19.46 15.13
N ARG A 14 23.94 19.66 14.68
CA ARG A 14 22.76 18.91 15.14
C ARG A 14 22.54 17.60 14.38
N ALA A 15 23.32 17.35 13.33
CA ALA A 15 23.17 16.20 12.44
C ALA A 15 23.96 14.93 12.87
N THR A 16 24.60 14.91 14.05
CA THR A 16 25.40 13.76 14.51
C THR A 16 24.98 13.20 15.86
N THR A 17 23.70 13.29 16.17
CA THR A 17 23.05 12.37 17.11
C THR A 17 21.97 11.68 16.32
N GLU A 18 22.21 10.42 15.94
CA GLU A 18 21.17 9.46 15.60
C GLU A 18 20.17 9.45 16.75
N ASN A 19 19.19 10.34 16.71
CA ASN A 19 17.91 10.04 17.29
C ASN A 19 17.44 8.81 16.52
N LYS A 20 17.56 7.64 17.15
CA LYS A 20 16.54 6.61 17.01
C LYS A 20 15.22 7.32 17.31
N VAL A 21 14.62 7.91 16.28
CA VAL A 21 13.20 8.22 16.31
C VAL A 21 12.60 6.85 16.51
N THR A 22 12.15 6.57 17.74
CA THR A 22 11.30 5.44 18.02
C THR A 22 10.14 5.60 17.04
N ALA A 23 10.13 4.78 16.00
CA ALA A 23 9.07 4.74 15.01
C ALA A 23 7.82 4.31 15.79
N MET A 24 7.00 5.29 16.16
CA MET A 24 5.76 5.06 16.88
C MET A 24 4.63 5.56 16.00
N ALA A 25 3.59 4.75 15.87
CA ALA A 25 2.34 5.19 15.29
C ALA A 25 1.88 6.51 15.91
N HIS A 26 1.41 7.43 15.07
CA HIS A 26 0.87 8.71 15.53
C HIS A 26 -0.53 8.55 16.15
N ILE A 27 -1.18 7.41 15.89
CA ILE A 27 -2.48 7.04 16.42
C ILE A 27 -2.45 5.56 16.77
N ASP A 28 -2.67 5.21 18.04
CA ASP A 28 -2.73 3.82 18.45
C ASP A 28 -3.92 3.08 17.78
N PRO A 29 -3.80 1.80 17.42
CA PRO A 29 -4.95 0.99 17.05
C PRO A 29 -5.90 0.82 18.24
N LEU A 30 -7.22 0.75 18.00
CA LEU A 30 -8.16 0.40 19.06
C LEU A 30 -7.93 -1.03 19.56
N PRO A 31 -8.10 -1.29 20.87
CA PRO A 31 -8.02 -2.63 21.43
C PRO A 31 -9.29 -3.43 21.09
N ALA A 32 -9.20 -4.76 21.13
CA ALA A 32 -10.24 -5.66 20.63
C ALA A 32 -11.61 -5.45 21.29
N GLU A 33 -11.65 -5.04 22.56
CA GLU A 33 -12.90 -4.82 23.31
C GLU A 33 -13.70 -3.64 22.77
N GLN A 34 -13.06 -2.71 22.06
CA GLN A 34 -13.69 -1.54 21.43
C GLN A 34 -14.08 -1.78 19.96
N LEU A 35 -13.89 -3.01 19.47
CA LEU A 35 -14.07 -3.37 18.06
C LEU A 35 -15.26 -4.29 17.81
N THR A 36 -16.10 -4.52 18.83
CA THR A 36 -17.19 -5.50 18.81
C THR A 36 -18.20 -5.31 17.68
N GLU A 37 -18.45 -4.06 17.25
CA GLU A 37 -19.34 -3.76 16.10
C GLU A 37 -18.85 -4.39 14.79
N PHE A 38 -17.53 -4.50 14.60
CA PHE A 38 -16.90 -4.97 13.37
C PHE A 38 -16.41 -6.41 13.45
N GLN A 39 -16.75 -7.12 14.53
CA GLN A 39 -16.22 -8.43 14.84
C GLN A 39 -16.41 -9.47 13.72
N PRO A 40 -17.58 -9.57 13.04
CA PRO A 40 -17.72 -10.49 11.91
C PRO A 40 -16.74 -10.21 10.77
N MET A 41 -16.43 -8.94 10.52
CA MET A 41 -15.53 -8.52 9.44
C MET A 41 -14.06 -8.78 9.81
N PHE A 42 -13.73 -8.59 11.09
CA PHE A 42 -12.40 -8.88 11.62
C PHE A 42 -12.13 -10.37 11.70
N GLU A 43 -13.12 -11.18 12.06
CA GLU A 43 -13.02 -12.64 11.98
C GLU A 43 -12.76 -13.12 10.55
N GLN A 44 -13.40 -12.52 9.54
CA GLN A 44 -13.10 -12.82 8.13
C GLN A 44 -11.65 -12.49 7.76
N MET A 45 -11.14 -11.35 8.22
CA MET A 45 -9.76 -10.93 7.96
C MET A 45 -8.74 -11.84 8.67
N GLU A 46 -9.02 -12.21 9.92
CA GLU A 46 -8.23 -13.15 10.70
C GLU A 46 -8.20 -14.53 10.03
N ASN A 47 -9.34 -15.03 9.55
CA ASN A 47 -9.42 -16.31 8.85
C ASN A 47 -8.68 -16.29 7.50
N MET A 48 -8.65 -15.15 6.81
CA MET A 48 -7.98 -15.00 5.52
C MET A 48 -6.47 -14.85 5.66
N ALA A 49 -6.00 -14.05 6.63
CA ALA A 49 -4.61 -13.60 6.68
C ALA A 49 -3.89 -13.91 8.01
N GLY A 50 -4.61 -14.39 9.02
CA GLY A 50 -4.08 -14.70 10.35
C GLY A 50 -3.86 -13.47 11.24
N PHE A 51 -4.39 -12.31 10.86
CA PHE A 51 -4.34 -11.08 11.67
C PHE A 51 -5.38 -10.05 11.20
N VAL A 52 -5.76 -9.13 12.09
CA VAL A 52 -6.51 -7.91 11.75
C VAL A 52 -5.53 -6.73 11.58
N PRO A 53 -5.48 -6.07 10.40
CA PRO A 53 -4.63 -4.92 10.17
C PRO A 53 -4.92 -3.75 11.14
N ASN A 54 -3.88 -3.17 11.72
CA ASN A 54 -3.87 -1.97 12.55
C ASN A 54 -4.46 -0.77 11.81
N SER A 55 -4.36 -0.72 10.48
CA SER A 55 -5.05 0.25 9.64
C SER A 55 -6.59 0.21 9.83
N LEU A 56 -7.19 -0.97 9.95
CA LEU A 56 -8.62 -1.10 10.23
C LEU A 56 -8.96 -0.69 11.66
N LYS A 57 -8.10 -1.05 12.63
CA LYS A 57 -8.28 -0.70 14.05
C LYS A 57 -8.16 0.80 14.30
N THR A 58 -7.31 1.51 13.55
CA THR A 58 -7.20 2.97 13.60
C THR A 58 -8.40 3.63 12.91
N MET A 59 -8.87 3.12 11.77
CA MET A 59 -10.11 3.60 11.13
C MET A 59 -11.35 3.40 12.01
N ALA A 60 -11.41 2.31 12.78
CA ALA A 60 -12.52 1.99 13.69
C ALA A 60 -12.78 3.08 14.74
N ARG A 61 -11.80 3.95 15.04
CA ARG A 61 -12.00 5.16 15.86
C ARG A 61 -13.09 6.08 15.31
N ARG A 62 -13.40 5.99 14.01
CA ARG A 62 -14.55 6.61 13.35
C ARG A 62 -15.38 5.51 12.68
N PRO A 63 -16.35 4.88 13.36
CA PRO A 63 -17.08 3.71 12.83
C PRO A 63 -17.70 3.92 11.44
N ALA A 64 -18.26 5.10 11.17
CA ALA A 64 -18.80 5.44 9.85
C ALA A 64 -17.73 5.43 8.74
N LEU A 65 -16.49 5.84 9.05
CA LEU A 65 -15.37 5.78 8.12
C LEU A 65 -15.01 4.32 7.81
N LEU A 66 -14.90 3.46 8.83
CA LEU A 66 -14.58 2.05 8.62
C LEU A 66 -15.67 1.34 7.80
N ARG A 67 -16.95 1.61 8.05
CA ARG A 67 -18.06 1.09 7.22
C ARG A 67 -17.95 1.55 5.77
N GLY A 68 -17.68 2.84 5.54
CA GLY A 68 -17.49 3.38 4.19
C GLY A 68 -16.29 2.77 3.48
N TYR A 69 -15.17 2.60 4.19
CA TYR A 69 -13.99 1.93 3.69
C TYR A 69 -14.31 0.49 3.26
N PHE A 70 -14.99 -0.29 4.11
CA PHE A 70 -15.32 -1.67 3.76
C PHE A 70 -16.26 -1.77 2.57
N ALA A 71 -17.28 -0.91 2.49
CA ALA A 71 -18.18 -0.86 1.35
C ALA A 71 -17.41 -0.57 0.05
N LEU A 72 -16.52 0.43 0.08
CA LEU A 72 -15.67 0.77 -1.07
C LEU A 72 -14.71 -0.36 -1.42
N ALA A 73 -14.05 -0.95 -0.43
CA ALA A 73 -13.10 -2.04 -0.63
C ALA A 73 -13.78 -3.28 -1.23
N HIS A 74 -14.99 -3.62 -0.78
CA HIS A 74 -15.77 -4.71 -1.35
C HIS A 74 -16.13 -4.45 -2.82
N ALA A 75 -16.75 -3.31 -3.10
CA ALA A 75 -17.18 -2.93 -4.45
C ALA A 75 -16.00 -2.89 -5.44
N VAL A 76 -14.85 -2.38 -5.00
CA VAL A 76 -13.67 -2.24 -5.87
C VAL A 76 -12.93 -3.56 -6.04
N MET A 77 -12.64 -4.29 -4.95
CA MET A 77 -11.69 -5.40 -4.98
C MET A 77 -12.34 -6.76 -5.26
N LEU A 78 -13.64 -6.93 -4.99
CA LEU A 78 -14.31 -8.23 -5.00
C LEU A 78 -15.46 -8.33 -6.01
N GLU A 79 -16.08 -7.21 -6.38
CA GLU A 79 -17.11 -7.16 -7.42
C GLU A 79 -16.50 -6.79 -8.78
N GLY A 80 -17.32 -6.88 -9.85
CA GLY A 80 -16.96 -6.47 -11.21
C GLY A 80 -16.36 -7.58 -12.06
N GLU A 81 -15.85 -7.19 -13.23
CA GLU A 81 -15.36 -8.11 -14.27
C GLU A 81 -13.84 -8.22 -14.31
N VAL A 82 -13.10 -7.25 -13.75
CA VAL A 82 -11.64 -7.29 -13.77
C VAL A 82 -11.14 -8.30 -12.74
N ASP A 83 -10.25 -9.18 -13.18
CA ASP A 83 -9.64 -10.21 -12.34
C ASP A 83 -9.02 -9.61 -11.06
N VAL A 84 -9.33 -10.22 -9.91
CA VAL A 84 -8.90 -9.75 -8.58
C VAL A 84 -7.37 -9.70 -8.47
N ARG A 85 -6.65 -10.62 -9.11
CA ARG A 85 -5.19 -10.61 -9.15
C ARG A 85 -4.67 -9.36 -9.84
N LEU A 86 -5.31 -8.94 -10.93
CA LEU A 86 -4.91 -7.74 -11.67
C LEU A 86 -5.17 -6.46 -10.86
N LYS A 87 -6.31 -6.38 -10.16
CA LYS A 87 -6.59 -5.28 -9.21
C LYS A 87 -5.55 -5.21 -8.09
N ARG A 88 -5.12 -6.37 -7.56
CA ARG A 88 -4.08 -6.47 -6.54
C ARG A 88 -2.69 -6.10 -7.07
N MET A 89 -2.37 -6.42 -8.32
CA MET A 89 -1.14 -5.95 -8.96
C MET A 89 -1.11 -4.42 -9.08
N ALA A 90 -2.21 -3.81 -9.52
CA ALA A 90 -2.33 -2.35 -9.57
C ALA A 90 -2.15 -1.72 -8.17
N ALA A 91 -2.79 -2.32 -7.15
CA ALA A 91 -2.65 -1.91 -5.76
C ALA A 91 -1.20 -1.99 -5.23
N LEU A 92 -0.50 -3.10 -5.52
CA LEU A 92 0.90 -3.28 -5.14
C LEU A 92 1.79 -2.25 -5.84
N MET A 93 1.63 -2.06 -7.16
CA MET A 93 2.41 -1.07 -7.91
C MET A 93 2.17 0.36 -7.39
N SER A 94 0.91 0.75 -7.16
CA SER A 94 0.56 2.05 -6.56
C SER A 94 1.19 2.24 -5.17
N SER A 95 1.22 1.18 -4.35
CA SER A 95 1.84 1.21 -3.02
C SER A 95 3.37 1.28 -3.08
N THR A 96 3.96 0.67 -4.11
CA THR A 96 5.39 0.73 -4.40
C THR A 96 5.81 2.14 -4.79
N VAL A 97 5.17 2.73 -5.78
CA VAL A 97 5.54 4.05 -6.31
C VAL A 97 5.26 5.19 -5.32
N SER A 98 4.24 5.05 -4.47
CA SER A 98 3.97 6.00 -3.39
C SER A 98 4.92 5.87 -2.20
N GLY A 99 5.71 4.79 -2.12
CA GLY A 99 6.66 4.55 -1.03
C GLY A 99 6.04 4.08 0.29
N CYS A 100 4.75 3.70 0.33
CA CYS A 100 4.10 3.22 1.55
C CYS A 100 4.64 1.84 1.98
N GLY A 101 5.59 1.80 2.92
CA GLY A 101 6.20 0.57 3.42
C GLY A 101 5.20 -0.40 4.06
N TYR A 102 4.24 0.13 4.83
CA TYR A 102 3.15 -0.66 5.44
C TYR A 102 2.29 -1.36 4.38
N CYS A 103 1.93 -0.63 3.34
CA CYS A 103 1.03 -1.09 2.29
C CYS A 103 1.71 -2.13 1.39
N GLN A 104 3.00 -1.93 1.07
CA GLN A 104 3.81 -2.92 0.34
C GLN A 104 3.90 -4.26 1.09
N ALA A 105 4.10 -4.22 2.42
CA ALA A 105 4.15 -5.42 3.23
C ALA A 105 2.81 -6.17 3.27
N HIS A 106 1.70 -5.44 3.43
CA HIS A 106 0.35 -6.01 3.37
C HIS A 106 0.06 -6.63 2.00
N MET A 107 0.40 -5.93 0.92
CA MET A 107 0.19 -6.46 -0.42
C MET A 107 1.06 -7.67 -0.72
N THR A 108 2.25 -7.76 -0.13
CA THR A 108 3.09 -8.95 -0.22
C THR A 108 2.38 -10.16 0.37
N ILE A 109 1.96 -10.09 1.65
CA ILE A 109 1.31 -11.24 2.32
C ILE A 109 -0.03 -11.60 1.67
N PHE A 110 -0.87 -10.62 1.34
CA PHE A 110 -2.17 -10.89 0.70
C PHE A 110 -2.02 -11.50 -0.70
N SER A 111 -0.97 -11.12 -1.44
CA SER A 111 -0.70 -11.73 -2.74
C SER A 111 -0.20 -13.17 -2.58
N THR A 112 0.62 -13.46 -1.57
CA THR A 112 1.06 -14.83 -1.27
C THR A 112 -0.10 -15.74 -0.86
N VAL A 113 -1.08 -15.25 -0.07
CA VAL A 113 -2.29 -16.02 0.27
C VAL A 113 -3.08 -16.42 -0.99
N LEU A 114 -3.00 -15.63 -2.06
CA LEU A 114 -3.61 -15.95 -3.36
C LEU A 114 -2.70 -16.72 -4.33
N GLY A 115 -1.57 -17.25 -3.84
CA GLY A 115 -0.67 -18.09 -4.64
C GLY A 115 0.39 -17.33 -5.43
N ALA A 116 0.55 -16.01 -5.24
CA ALA A 116 1.71 -15.31 -5.79
C ALA A 116 3.00 -15.81 -5.11
N THR A 117 4.01 -16.12 -5.91
CA THR A 117 5.32 -16.52 -5.38
C THR A 117 6.14 -15.28 -5.03
N PRO A 118 7.12 -15.41 -4.12
CA PRO A 118 8.08 -14.33 -3.89
C PRO A 118 8.76 -13.88 -5.19
N GLU A 119 9.10 -14.82 -6.06
CA GLU A 119 9.69 -14.52 -7.37
C GLU A 119 8.74 -13.70 -8.25
N SER A 120 7.46 -14.05 -8.35
CA SER A 120 6.51 -13.28 -9.17
C SER A 120 6.29 -11.87 -8.63
N LEU A 121 6.32 -11.67 -7.30
CA LEU A 121 6.19 -10.36 -6.69
C LEU A 121 7.43 -9.49 -6.92
N MET A 122 8.63 -10.06 -6.92
CA MET A 122 9.85 -9.31 -7.22
C MET A 122 9.91 -8.85 -8.68
N LYS A 123 9.34 -9.62 -9.61
CA LYS A 123 9.30 -9.28 -11.03
C LYS A 123 8.47 -8.03 -11.34
N ILE A 124 7.52 -7.67 -10.47
CA ILE A 124 6.67 -6.48 -10.67
C ILE A 124 7.49 -5.18 -10.76
N TYR A 125 8.69 -5.12 -10.18
CA TYR A 125 9.58 -3.95 -10.25
C TYR A 125 10.29 -3.82 -11.60
N GLN A 126 10.33 -4.88 -12.40
CA GLN A 126 10.96 -4.95 -13.72
C GLN A 126 9.95 -5.35 -14.80
N PHE A 127 8.66 -5.13 -14.55
CA PHE A 127 7.56 -5.67 -15.37
C PHE A 127 7.63 -5.29 -16.86
N GLU A 128 8.24 -4.13 -17.18
CA GLU A 128 8.44 -3.69 -18.58
C GLU A 128 9.40 -4.60 -19.36
N LEU A 129 10.38 -5.19 -18.66
CA LEU A 129 11.45 -6.00 -19.23
C LEU A 129 11.23 -7.50 -19.07
N ASP A 130 10.24 -7.92 -18.29
CA ASP A 130 9.99 -9.32 -17.97
C ASP A 130 8.86 -9.88 -18.86
N ASP A 131 9.22 -10.84 -19.70
CA ASP A 131 8.31 -11.48 -20.67
C ASP A 131 7.21 -12.34 -20.02
N SER A 132 7.26 -12.57 -18.70
CA SER A 132 6.19 -13.26 -17.98
C SER A 132 4.94 -12.40 -17.77
N PHE A 133 5.03 -11.07 -17.97
CA PHE A 133 3.87 -10.18 -17.97
C PHE A 133 3.28 -10.04 -19.36
N SER A 134 1.97 -10.28 -19.47
CA SER A 134 1.19 -9.96 -20.66
C SER A 134 1.11 -8.44 -20.91
N GLU A 135 0.84 -8.04 -22.15
CA GLU A 135 0.65 -6.61 -22.48
C GLU A 135 -0.52 -5.98 -21.71
N THR A 136 -1.58 -6.76 -21.43
CA THR A 136 -2.68 -6.36 -20.55
C THR A 136 -2.19 -6.02 -19.14
N GLU A 137 -1.33 -6.85 -18.54
CA GLU A 137 -0.75 -6.58 -17.22
C GLU A 137 0.18 -5.38 -17.24
N LYS A 138 1.04 -5.27 -18.25
CA LYS A 138 1.96 -4.13 -18.39
C LYS A 138 1.21 -2.81 -18.53
N ALA A 139 0.10 -2.77 -19.27
CA ALA A 139 -0.74 -1.58 -19.39
C ALA A 139 -1.35 -1.16 -18.03
N VAL A 140 -1.85 -2.11 -17.24
CA VAL A 140 -2.37 -1.84 -15.89
C VAL A 140 -1.26 -1.38 -14.94
N LEU A 141 -0.09 -2.01 -14.98
CA LEU A 141 1.05 -1.64 -14.15
C LEU A 141 1.60 -0.24 -14.49
N ARG A 142 1.65 0.13 -15.77
CA ARG A 142 1.99 1.49 -16.22
C ARG A 142 1.01 2.52 -15.67
N LEU A 143 -0.29 2.29 -15.84
CA LEU A 143 -1.31 3.18 -15.26
C LEU A 143 -1.15 3.28 -13.74
N ALA A 144 -1.00 2.16 -13.03
CA ALA A 144 -0.88 2.15 -11.57
C ALA A 144 0.38 2.87 -11.05
N ARG A 145 1.51 2.71 -11.74
CA ARG A 145 2.77 3.41 -11.45
C ARG A 145 2.59 4.92 -11.58
N ASP A 146 2.03 5.36 -12.70
CA ASP A 146 1.95 6.79 -13.00
C ASP A 146 0.81 7.46 -12.21
N ALA A 147 -0.30 6.74 -11.96
CA ALA A 147 -1.43 7.21 -11.17
C ALA A 147 -1.13 7.28 -9.66
N GLY A 148 -0.34 6.33 -9.15
CA GLY A 148 0.08 6.28 -7.75
C GLY A 148 1.20 7.25 -7.40
N SER A 149 1.85 7.85 -8.40
CA SER A 149 2.95 8.80 -8.21
C SER A 149 2.45 10.17 -7.71
N VAL A 150 3.37 10.95 -7.13
CA VAL A 150 3.12 12.33 -6.67
C VAL A 150 4.17 13.26 -7.30
N PRO A 151 3.79 14.17 -8.22
CA PRO A 151 2.44 14.36 -8.76
C PRO A 151 1.97 13.16 -9.58
N ASN A 152 0.65 12.98 -9.71
CA ASN A 152 0.09 12.01 -10.64
C ASN A 152 0.43 12.42 -12.07
N VAL A 153 1.06 11.53 -12.84
CA VAL A 153 1.58 11.81 -14.20
C VAL A 153 0.83 11.07 -15.30
N VAL A 154 -0.38 10.56 -15.01
CA VAL A 154 -1.21 9.86 -16.01
C VAL A 154 -1.58 10.77 -17.17
N THR A 155 -1.59 10.20 -18.36
CA THR A 155 -1.92 10.87 -19.62
C THR A 155 -3.03 10.15 -20.38
N ALA A 156 -3.52 10.76 -21.47
CA ALA A 156 -4.56 10.15 -22.31
C ALA A 156 -4.08 8.85 -23.00
N GLU A 157 -2.78 8.72 -23.25
CA GLU A 157 -2.16 7.54 -23.87
C GLU A 157 -2.33 6.29 -23.00
N HIS A 158 -2.29 6.43 -21.67
CA HIS A 158 -2.55 5.31 -20.76
C HIS A 158 -3.96 4.72 -20.96
N PHE A 159 -4.95 5.59 -21.13
CA PHE A 159 -6.33 5.17 -21.37
C PHE A 159 -6.54 4.65 -22.79
N ALA A 160 -5.87 5.24 -23.79
CA ALA A 160 -5.88 4.74 -25.15
C ALA A 160 -5.27 3.33 -25.24
N GLU A 161 -4.22 3.06 -24.48
CA GLU A 161 -3.61 1.73 -24.34
C GLU A 161 -4.58 0.75 -23.66
N LEU A 162 -5.12 1.08 -22.49
CA LEU A 162 -6.03 0.18 -21.77
C LEU A 162 -7.27 -0.20 -22.58
N ARG A 163 -7.80 0.71 -23.41
CA ARG A 163 -8.96 0.43 -24.27
C ARG A 163 -8.72 -0.62 -25.35
N GLN A 164 -7.47 -1.03 -25.57
CA GLN A 164 -7.17 -2.17 -26.44
C GLN A 164 -7.54 -3.51 -25.77
N PHE A 165 -7.70 -3.53 -24.44
CA PHE A 165 -7.89 -4.74 -23.64
C PHE A 165 -9.14 -4.70 -22.76
N PHE A 166 -9.61 -3.50 -22.39
CA PHE A 166 -10.67 -3.30 -21.39
C PHE A 166 -11.78 -2.40 -21.90
N SER A 167 -13.01 -2.64 -21.40
CA SER A 167 -14.11 -1.68 -21.52
C SER A 167 -13.90 -0.46 -20.62
N ASP A 168 -14.61 0.64 -20.87
CA ASP A 168 -14.55 1.80 -19.98
C ASP A 168 -14.99 1.45 -18.54
N ASP A 169 -15.96 0.53 -18.37
CA ASP A 169 -16.40 0.05 -17.06
C ASP A 169 -15.29 -0.71 -16.32
N GLN A 170 -14.56 -1.59 -17.02
CA GLN A 170 -13.41 -2.30 -16.47
C GLN A 170 -12.25 -1.35 -16.13
N ILE A 171 -12.04 -0.30 -16.92
CA ILE A 171 -11.05 0.74 -16.61
C ILE A 171 -11.44 1.48 -15.32
N VAL A 172 -12.73 1.77 -15.11
CA VAL A 172 -13.22 2.36 -13.86
C VAL A 172 -12.91 1.46 -12.66
N GLU A 173 -13.05 0.14 -12.79
CA GLU A 173 -12.68 -0.80 -11.73
C GLU A 173 -11.17 -0.77 -11.41
N ILE A 174 -10.32 -0.74 -12.43
CA ILE A 174 -8.85 -0.65 -12.27
C ILE A 174 -8.47 0.65 -11.57
N VAL A 175 -9.01 1.78 -12.01
CA VAL A 175 -8.79 3.09 -11.39
C VAL A 175 -9.33 3.10 -9.95
N GLY A 176 -10.46 2.45 -9.68
CA GLY A 176 -11.00 2.26 -8.34
C GLY A 176 -10.02 1.57 -7.41
N ALA A 177 -9.36 0.49 -7.87
CA ALA A 177 -8.35 -0.22 -7.08
C ALA A 177 -7.14 0.67 -6.78
N ILE A 178 -6.65 1.41 -7.78
CA ILE A 178 -5.55 2.37 -7.60
C ILE A 178 -5.95 3.46 -6.59
N ALA A 179 -7.15 4.02 -6.70
CA ALA A 179 -7.63 5.09 -5.83
C ALA A 179 -7.83 4.62 -4.38
N LEU A 180 -8.40 3.42 -4.18
CA LEU A 180 -8.52 2.79 -2.85
C LEU A 180 -7.16 2.64 -2.19
N PHE A 181 -6.14 2.21 -2.95
CA PHE A 181 -4.78 2.13 -2.42
C PHE A 181 -4.14 3.50 -2.26
N GLY A 182 -4.46 4.48 -3.09
CA GLY A 182 -4.10 5.88 -2.84
C GLY A 182 -4.67 6.43 -1.53
N PHE A 183 -5.87 5.99 -1.10
CA PHE A 183 -6.41 6.28 0.23
C PHE A 183 -5.59 5.57 1.31
N LEU A 184 -5.37 4.25 1.19
CA LEU A 184 -4.62 3.46 2.18
C LEU A 184 -3.15 3.87 2.32
N ASN A 185 -2.49 4.23 1.21
CA ASN A 185 -1.12 4.72 1.19
C ASN A 185 -1.03 6.02 1.98
N ARG A 186 -1.93 6.98 1.71
CA ARG A 186 -2.00 8.24 2.47
C ARG A 186 -2.35 7.99 3.94
N TRP A 187 -3.34 7.15 4.22
CA TRP A 187 -3.78 6.83 5.58
C TRP A 187 -2.61 6.29 6.40
N ASN A 188 -2.01 5.18 5.96
CA ASN A 188 -1.01 4.47 6.74
C ASN A 188 0.31 5.23 6.82
N ASP A 189 0.77 5.78 5.70
CA ASP A 189 2.03 6.50 5.67
C ASP A 189 1.91 7.80 6.52
N THR A 190 0.79 8.52 6.45
CA THR A 190 0.59 9.72 7.29
C THR A 190 0.47 9.39 8.78
N MET A 191 -0.19 8.29 9.14
CA MET A 191 -0.35 7.88 10.54
C MET A 191 0.88 7.18 11.11
N ALA A 192 1.87 6.85 10.28
CA ALA A 192 2.97 5.97 10.65
C ALA A 192 2.47 4.64 11.26
N THR A 193 1.39 4.06 10.74
CA THR A 193 0.76 2.85 11.29
C THR A 193 1.79 1.74 11.50
N ASP A 194 1.88 1.18 12.69
CA ASP A 194 2.82 0.11 12.99
C ASP A 194 2.46 -1.18 12.25
N LEU A 195 3.46 -1.81 11.64
CA LEU A 195 3.33 -3.10 10.98
C LEU A 195 3.12 -4.22 12.01
N GLU A 196 2.24 -5.15 11.65
CA GLU A 196 2.06 -6.41 12.34
C GLU A 196 3.21 -7.36 11.98
N GLU A 197 3.49 -8.34 12.85
CA GLU A 197 4.64 -9.24 12.68
C GLU A 197 4.56 -10.06 11.38
N ALA A 198 3.37 -10.57 11.04
CA ALA A 198 3.16 -11.40 9.85
C ALA A 198 3.48 -10.68 8.51
N PRO A 199 2.90 -9.50 8.20
CA PRO A 199 3.25 -8.75 6.99
C PRO A 199 4.71 -8.28 7.02
N MET A 200 5.27 -7.91 8.18
CA MET A 200 6.69 -7.57 8.32
C MET A 200 7.59 -8.74 7.88
N ALA A 201 7.37 -9.94 8.42
CA ALA A 201 8.15 -11.12 8.10
C ALA A 201 8.01 -11.50 6.61
N ALA A 202 6.80 -11.42 6.05
CA ALA A 202 6.56 -11.67 4.64
C ALA A 202 7.31 -10.69 3.73
N ALA A 203 7.33 -9.40 4.08
CA ALA A 203 8.02 -8.37 3.32
C ALA A 203 9.54 -8.52 3.38
N VAL A 204 10.11 -8.76 4.58
CA VAL A 204 11.55 -9.02 4.75
C VAL A 204 12.00 -10.20 3.88
N LYS A 205 11.22 -11.30 3.91
CA LYS A 205 11.52 -12.51 3.14
C LYS A 205 11.42 -12.30 1.63
N THR A 206 10.43 -11.53 1.17
CA THR A 206 10.06 -11.48 -0.25
C THR A 206 10.66 -10.28 -0.99
N ILE A 207 10.60 -9.09 -0.40
CA ILE A 207 11.00 -7.83 -1.04
C ILE A 207 12.13 -7.10 -0.30
N GLY A 208 12.61 -7.62 0.85
CA GLY A 208 13.71 -7.01 1.62
C GLY A 208 15.02 -6.88 0.83
N GLY A 209 15.30 -7.84 -0.05
CA GLY A 209 16.45 -7.81 -0.97
C GLY A 209 16.36 -6.73 -2.06
N LEU A 210 15.16 -6.21 -2.33
CA LEU A 210 14.90 -5.13 -3.28
C LEU A 210 14.98 -3.74 -2.65
N GLY A 211 15.54 -3.64 -1.43
CA GLY A 211 15.67 -2.38 -0.73
C GLY A 211 14.41 -1.97 0.04
N TRP A 212 13.37 -2.83 0.12
CA TRP A 212 12.23 -2.56 0.99
C TRP A 212 12.68 -2.43 2.45
N ARG A 213 12.16 -1.41 3.14
CA ARG A 213 12.39 -1.18 4.57
C ARG A 213 11.06 -0.82 5.22
N PRO A 214 10.81 -1.21 6.48
CA PRO A 214 9.60 -0.80 7.19
C PRO A 214 9.55 0.70 7.49
N GLY A 215 10.71 1.37 7.58
CA GLY A 215 10.78 2.80 7.86
C GLY A 215 10.08 3.17 9.17
N LYS A 216 9.20 4.17 9.12
CA LYS A 216 8.39 4.63 10.26
C LYS A 216 7.32 3.62 10.73
N HIS A 217 7.15 2.50 10.03
CA HIS A 217 6.21 1.45 10.39
C HIS A 217 6.83 0.31 11.20
N ALA A 218 8.12 0.42 11.57
CA ALA A 218 8.83 -0.65 12.27
C ALA A 218 8.28 -0.95 13.67
N GLY A 219 7.45 -0.05 14.23
CA GLY A 219 7.01 -0.12 15.61
C GLY A 219 8.13 0.16 16.61
N SER A 220 7.72 0.23 17.88
CA SER A 220 8.61 0.25 19.05
C SER A 220 8.84 -1.14 19.62
#